data_AF-A0A7S2GPQ5-F1
#
_entry.id   AF-A0A7S2GPQ5-F1
#
_cell.length_a   1.000
_cell.length_b   1.000
_cell.length_c   1.000
_cell.angle_alpha   90.00
_cell.angle_beta   90.00
_cell.angle_gamma   90.00
#
_symmetry.space_group_name_H-M   'P 1'
#
loop_
_entity.id
_entity.type
_entity.pdbx_description
1 polymer ?
#
loop_
_entity_poly.entity_id
_entity_poly.type
_entity_poly.pdbx_seq_one_letter_code
_entity_poly.pdbx_strand_id
1 'polypeptide(L)'
;MAIVCFFFSALGTQLWGGLLYRSNPALEGTEYEERSFYVLNFNDVMMSFGVWVVMLLCEYVAVFPDAISRVSVLQGDWLVFLIFYVIGVSIIFELVKAFTIEVFMELRSKWGKPDMQFKTLDTVIAQCHENGKELHSRVSGDLRSKQKIIKMFKKMYYGTDESSDEEDGSSESESEKPKH
;
A
#
# COMPACT_ATOMS: atom_id res chain seq x y z
N MET A 1 -6.61 4.37 14.25
CA MET A 1 -5.16 4.58 14.40
C MET A 1 -4.85 5.95 14.98
N ALA A 2 -5.12 7.05 14.27
CA ALA A 2 -4.77 8.42 14.71
C ALA A 2 -5.33 8.79 16.10
N ILE A 3 -6.56 8.39 16.43
CA ILE A 3 -7.17 8.65 17.76
C ILE A 3 -6.38 7.96 18.88
N VAL A 4 -5.98 6.71 18.69
CA VAL A 4 -5.18 5.96 19.67
C VAL A 4 -3.82 6.62 19.83
N CYS A 5 -3.13 6.92 18.71
CA CYS A 5 -1.86 7.64 18.77
C CYS A 5 -2.00 8.98 19.48
N PHE A 6 -3.05 9.76 19.20
CA PHE A 6 -3.27 11.06 19.84
C PHE A 6 -3.51 10.93 21.35
N PHE A 7 -4.36 9.98 21.77
CA PHE A 7 -4.60 9.71 23.19
C PHE A 7 -3.32 9.31 23.92
N PHE A 8 -2.58 8.35 23.39
CA PHE A 8 -1.30 7.93 23.96
C PHE A 8 -0.22 9.02 23.88
N SER A 9 -0.29 9.91 22.87
CA SER A 9 0.62 11.04 22.77
C SER A 9 0.41 12.02 23.92
N ALA A 10 -0.85 12.40 24.17
CA ALA A 10 -1.23 13.27 25.27
C ALA A 10 -0.90 12.64 26.63
N LEU A 11 -1.22 11.36 26.80
CA LEU A 11 -0.89 10.60 28.01
C LEU A 11 0.63 10.56 28.25
N GLY A 12 1.41 10.24 27.21
CA GLY A 12 2.87 10.17 27.31
C GLY A 12 3.49 11.53 27.64
N THR A 13 2.98 12.62 27.07
CA THR A 13 3.45 13.97 27.43
C THR A 13 3.14 14.35 28.87
N GLN A 14 2.02 13.88 29.43
CA GLN A 14 1.64 14.16 30.81
C GLN A 14 2.43 13.33 31.82
N LEU A 15 2.75 12.08 31.47
CA LEU A 15 3.49 11.18 32.35
C LEU A 15 5.01 11.42 32.32
N TRP A 16 5.58 11.66 31.13
CA TRP A 16 7.03 11.66 30.91
C TRP A 16 7.57 12.92 30.22
N GLY A 17 6.76 13.98 30.17
CA GLY A 17 7.18 15.26 29.63
C GLY A 17 8.39 15.83 30.37
N GLY A 18 9.44 16.15 29.63
CA GLY A 18 10.68 16.74 30.16
C GLY A 18 11.68 15.74 30.73
N LEU A 19 11.41 14.43 30.72
CA LEU A 19 12.31 13.43 31.30
C LEU A 19 13.43 13.00 30.34
N LEU A 20 13.15 13.00 29.04
CA LEU A 20 14.10 12.57 28.00
C LEU A 20 14.82 13.77 27.38
N TYR A 21 16.00 14.11 27.91
CA TYR A 21 16.86 15.20 27.43
C TYR A 21 18.35 14.82 27.47
N ARG A 22 19.19 15.56 26.71
CA ARG A 22 20.61 15.21 26.45
C ARG A 22 21.53 15.16 27.66
N SER A 23 21.22 15.90 28.72
CA SER A 23 22.09 16.04 29.89
C SER A 23 21.53 15.32 31.12
N ASN A 24 20.63 14.35 30.91
CA ASN A 24 20.07 13.58 32.01
C ASN A 24 21.04 12.44 32.37
N PRO A 25 21.68 12.44 33.56
CA PRO A 25 22.64 11.41 33.94
C PRO A 25 22.00 10.02 34.08
N ALA A 26 20.67 9.93 34.27
CA ALA A 26 19.98 8.64 34.33
C ALA A 26 19.87 7.92 32.98
N LEU A 27 20.14 8.64 31.87
CA LEU A 27 20.16 8.07 30.52
C LEU A 27 21.57 7.61 30.12
N GLU A 28 22.59 7.87 30.93
CA GLU A 28 23.98 7.53 30.59
C GLU A 28 24.16 6.01 30.43
N GLY A 29 24.72 5.60 29.29
CA GLY A 29 24.94 4.19 28.97
C GLY A 29 23.68 3.42 28.58
N THR A 30 22.58 4.11 28.27
CA THR A 30 21.40 3.50 27.65
C THR A 30 21.52 3.50 26.13
N GLU A 31 20.91 2.52 25.46
CA GLU A 31 20.86 2.45 23.99
C GLU A 31 20.17 3.68 23.37
N TYR A 32 19.33 4.37 24.16
CA TYR A 32 18.68 5.62 23.77
C TYR A 32 19.68 6.77 23.58
N GLU A 33 20.65 6.89 24.50
CA GLU A 33 21.75 7.87 24.39
C GLU A 33 22.71 7.48 23.26
N GLU A 34 23.14 6.22 23.21
CA GLU A 34 24.09 5.72 22.21
C GLU A 34 23.61 5.98 20.78
N ARG A 35 22.31 5.82 20.53
CA ARG A 35 21.67 6.07 19.22
C ARG A 35 21.21 7.51 19.02
N SER A 36 21.44 8.39 20.00
CA SER A 36 21.05 9.80 19.96
C SER A 36 19.56 10.02 19.65
N PHE A 37 18.67 9.21 20.23
CA PHE A 37 17.22 9.27 19.98
C PHE A 37 16.50 10.46 20.62
N TYR A 38 17.21 11.51 21.02
CA TYR A 38 16.67 12.69 21.68
C TYR A 38 15.56 13.44 20.93
N VAL A 39 15.44 13.25 19.61
CA VAL A 39 14.33 13.81 18.82
C VAL A 39 13.01 13.09 19.13
N LEU A 40 13.07 11.79 19.43
CA LEU A 40 11.95 10.94 19.76
C LEU A 40 11.77 10.91 21.28
N ASN A 41 11.13 11.96 21.79
CA ASN A 41 10.88 12.17 23.22
C ASN A 41 9.38 12.43 23.51
N PHE A 42 9.05 12.59 24.78
CA PHE A 42 7.69 12.89 25.26
C PHE A 42 7.51 14.35 25.69
N ASN A 43 8.39 15.27 25.28
CA ASN A 43 8.36 16.66 25.76
C ASN A 43 7.23 17.47 25.11
N ASP A 44 6.87 17.14 23.87
CA ASP A 44 5.80 17.77 23.11
C ASP A 44 4.88 16.72 22.49
N VAL A 45 3.60 17.06 22.28
CA VAL A 45 2.60 16.13 21.72
C VAL A 45 3.02 15.61 20.34
N MET A 46 3.64 16.46 19.52
CA MET A 46 4.13 16.07 18.19
C MET A 46 5.31 15.10 18.24
N MET A 47 6.24 15.30 19.18
CA MET A 47 7.38 14.39 19.35
C MET A 47 6.94 13.05 19.95
N SER A 48 6.05 13.11 20.94
CA SER A 48 5.38 11.95 21.52
C SER A 48 4.64 11.13 20.46
N PHE A 49 3.90 11.81 19.56
CA PHE A 49 3.28 11.18 18.40
C PHE A 49 4.30 10.48 17.50
N GLY A 50 5.45 11.10 17.26
CA GLY A 50 6.57 10.49 16.54
C GLY A 50 7.05 9.19 17.18
N VAL A 51 7.21 9.15 18.51
CA VAL A 51 7.58 7.92 19.25
C VAL A 51 6.56 6.82 19.00
N TRP A 52 5.26 7.11 19.14
CA TRP A 52 4.21 6.13 18.93
C TRP A 52 4.11 5.64 17.49
N VAL A 53 4.34 6.51 16.50
CA VAL A 53 4.41 6.13 15.09
C VAL A 53 5.58 5.19 14.83
N VAL A 54 6.76 5.47 15.40
CA VAL A 54 7.92 4.57 15.28
C VAL A 54 7.62 3.21 15.91
N MET A 55 7.00 3.18 17.09
CA MET A 55 6.55 1.94 17.74
C MET A 55 5.50 1.16 16.93
N LEU A 56 4.71 1.84 16.09
CA LEU A 56 3.75 1.20 15.18
C LEU A 56 4.43 0.64 13.92
N LEU A 57 5.44 1.34 13.40
CA LEU A 57 6.11 0.99 12.14
C LEU A 57 7.19 -0.08 12.31
N CYS A 58 7.99 0.02 13.36
CA CYS A 58 9.21 -0.77 13.54
C CYS A 58 9.01 -2.01 14.41
N GLU A 59 7.76 -2.45 14.64
CA GLU A 59 7.43 -3.41 15.71
C GLU A 59 7.85 -2.85 17.09
N TYR A 60 7.69 -3.65 18.16
CA TYR A 60 8.04 -3.22 19.51
C TYR A 60 9.52 -2.83 19.62
N VAL A 61 9.79 -1.56 19.91
CA VAL A 61 11.15 -1.04 20.15
C VAL A 61 11.37 -0.90 21.65
N ALA A 62 12.19 -1.78 22.23
CA ALA A 62 12.46 -1.82 23.68
C ALA A 62 13.25 -0.60 24.20
N VAL A 63 13.91 0.15 23.32
CA VAL A 63 14.75 1.31 23.69
C VAL A 63 13.97 2.40 24.43
N PHE A 64 12.72 2.67 24.02
CA PHE A 64 11.88 3.69 24.65
C PHE A 64 11.40 3.29 26.05
N PRO A 65 10.78 2.11 26.28
CA PRO A 65 10.39 1.70 27.62
C PRO A 65 11.58 1.51 28.56
N ASP A 66 12.74 1.06 28.08
CA ASP A 66 13.96 0.97 28.90
C ASP A 66 14.41 2.37 29.34
N ALA A 67 14.53 3.33 28.40
CA ALA A 67 14.88 4.71 28.72
C ALA A 67 13.90 5.35 29.71
N ILE A 68 12.59 5.13 29.53
CA ILE A 68 11.55 5.63 30.45
C ILE A 68 11.68 5.00 31.83
N SER A 69 11.92 3.69 31.92
CA SER A 69 12.07 3.01 33.21
C SER A 69 13.24 3.50 34.04
N ARG A 70 14.27 4.06 33.39
CA ARG A 70 15.45 4.65 34.05
C ARG A 70 15.20 6.04 34.60
N VAL A 71 14.37 6.84 33.92
CA VAL A 71 14.14 8.25 34.27
C VAL A 71 12.86 8.49 35.05
N SER A 72 11.90 7.58 34.93
CA SER A 72 10.60 7.70 35.56
C SER A 72 10.63 7.25 37.02
N VAL A 73 9.81 7.92 37.82
CA VAL A 73 9.61 7.59 39.24
C VAL A 73 8.49 6.54 39.40
N LEU A 74 7.64 6.39 38.39
CA LEU A 74 6.50 5.47 38.42
C LEU A 74 6.96 4.02 38.21
N GLN A 75 6.53 3.13 39.09
CA GLN A 75 6.75 1.71 38.90
C GLN A 75 5.69 1.15 37.95
N GLY A 76 6.14 0.60 36.81
CA GLY A 76 5.25 -0.06 35.83
C GLY A 76 5.00 0.69 34.54
N ASP A 77 5.80 1.71 34.19
CA ASP A 77 5.62 2.47 32.93
C ASP A 77 5.65 1.60 31.67
N TRP A 78 6.41 0.49 31.70
CA TRP A 78 6.46 -0.51 30.64
C TRP A 78 5.06 -1.03 30.25
N LEU A 79 4.10 -1.03 31.18
CA LEU A 79 2.74 -1.49 30.95
C LEU A 79 2.01 -0.59 29.94
N VAL A 80 2.25 0.72 29.95
CA VAL A 80 1.64 1.64 28.98
C VAL A 80 2.11 1.31 27.57
N PHE A 81 3.40 1.01 27.40
CA PHE A 81 3.96 0.56 26.12
C PHE A 81 3.38 -0.79 25.68
N LEU A 82 3.17 -1.72 26.61
CA LEU A 82 2.53 -3.01 26.31
C LEU A 82 1.07 -2.83 25.86
N ILE A 83 0.29 -2.01 26.58
CA ILE A 83 -1.10 -1.72 26.23
C ILE A 83 -1.17 -1.07 24.86
N PHE A 84 -0.28 -0.10 24.58
CA PHE A 84 -0.20 0.51 23.26
C PHE A 84 0.13 -0.52 22.18
N TYR A 85 1.05 -1.45 22.43
CA TYR A 85 1.40 -2.51 21.48
C TYR A 85 0.18 -3.40 21.17
N VAL A 86 -0.54 -3.87 22.18
CA VAL A 86 -1.72 -4.73 21.99
C VAL A 86 -2.84 -3.99 21.24
N ILE A 87 -3.16 -2.75 21.63
CA ILE A 87 -4.27 -2.00 21.02
C ILE A 87 -3.87 -1.45 19.64
N GLY A 88 -2.72 -0.77 19.59
CA GLY A 88 -2.24 -0.04 18.42
C GLY A 88 -1.67 -0.97 17.34
N VAL A 89 -0.76 -1.87 17.72
CA VAL A 89 -0.14 -2.79 16.77
C VAL A 89 -1.06 -3.98 16.53
N SER A 90 -1.43 -4.75 17.55
CA SER A 90 -2.15 -6.01 17.30
C SER A 90 -3.58 -5.82 16.80
N ILE A 91 -4.40 -4.97 17.43
CA ILE A 91 -5.81 -4.85 17.03
C ILE A 91 -5.95 -4.03 15.75
N ILE A 92 -5.39 -2.82 15.71
CA ILE A 92 -5.61 -1.91 14.56
C ILE A 92 -4.92 -2.42 13.29
N PHE A 93 -3.73 -3.01 13.39
CA PHE A 93 -3.03 -3.54 12.22
C PHE A 93 -3.79 -4.73 11.60
N GLU A 94 -4.36 -5.61 12.43
CA GLU A 94 -5.22 -6.69 11.94
C GLU A 94 -6.50 -6.15 11.26
N LEU A 95 -7.14 -5.12 11.83
CA LEU A 95 -8.30 -4.48 11.21
C LEU A 95 -7.97 -3.85 9.85
N VAL A 96 -6.82 -3.15 9.74
CA VAL A 96 -6.38 -2.54 8.48
C VAL A 96 -6.05 -3.61 7.44
N LYS A 97 -5.40 -4.71 7.85
CA LYS A 97 -5.14 -5.85 6.96
C LYS A 97 -6.43 -6.49 6.45
N ALA A 98 -7.38 -6.77 7.35
CA ALA A 98 -8.67 -7.35 6.98
C ALA A 98 -9.42 -6.46 5.99
N PHE A 99 -9.50 -5.15 6.26
CA PHE A 99 -10.13 -4.18 5.37
C PHE A 99 -9.41 -4.11 4.01
N THR A 100 -8.08 -4.13 3.99
CA THR A 100 -7.29 -4.11 2.74
C THR A 100 -7.59 -5.34 1.89
N ILE A 101 -7.71 -6.52 2.50
CA ILE A 101 -8.07 -7.76 1.79
C ILE A 101 -9.48 -7.66 1.22
N GLU A 102 -10.44 -7.15 1.98
CA GLU A 102 -11.82 -6.97 1.54
C GLU A 102 -11.91 -6.05 0.31
N VAL A 103 -11.29 -4.87 0.38
CA VAL A 103 -11.24 -3.91 -0.74
C VAL A 103 -10.51 -4.52 -1.94
N PHE A 104 -9.41 -5.24 -1.72
CA PHE A 104 -8.69 -5.91 -2.80
C PHE A 104 -9.53 -6.99 -3.48
N MET A 105 -10.27 -7.80 -2.72
CA MET A 105 -11.18 -8.81 -3.25
C MET A 105 -12.31 -8.19 -4.05
N GLU A 106 -12.89 -7.08 -3.57
CA GLU A 106 -13.94 -6.35 -4.29
C GLU A 106 -13.44 -5.79 -5.62
N LEU A 107 -12.26 -5.16 -5.63
CA LEU A 107 -11.61 -4.65 -6.84
C LEU A 107 -11.30 -5.78 -7.83
N ARG A 108 -10.75 -6.90 -7.35
CA ARG A 108 -10.45 -8.08 -8.18
C ARG A 108 -11.72 -8.68 -8.79
N SER A 109 -12.82 -8.75 -8.03
CA SER A 109 -14.12 -9.24 -8.52
C SER A 109 -14.68 -8.36 -9.64
N LYS A 110 -14.47 -7.04 -9.56
CA LYS A 110 -14.86 -6.09 -10.62
C LYS A 110 -14.01 -6.25 -11.89
N TRP A 111 -12.71 -6.54 -11.77
CA TRP A 111 -11.82 -6.73 -12.91
C TRP A 111 -12.07 -8.05 -13.67
N GLY A 112 -12.54 -9.09 -12.99
CA GLY A 112 -12.84 -10.40 -13.60
C GLY A 112 -14.18 -10.45 -14.35
N LYS A 113 -15.03 -9.42 -14.21
CA LYS A 113 -16.29 -9.35 -14.96
C LYS A 113 -16.03 -8.64 -16.28
N PRO A 114 -16.21 -9.30 -17.45
CA PRO A 114 -16.21 -8.59 -18.72
C PRO A 114 -17.32 -7.54 -18.63
N ASP A 115 -16.95 -6.28 -18.88
CA ASP A 115 -17.85 -5.13 -18.87
C ASP A 115 -19.18 -5.53 -19.52
N MET A 116 -20.29 -5.43 -18.77
CA MET A 116 -21.63 -5.62 -19.34
C MET A 116 -21.88 -4.69 -20.54
N GLN A 117 -21.05 -3.66 -20.73
CA GLN A 117 -21.03 -2.80 -21.92
C GLN A 117 -20.86 -3.57 -23.23
N PHE A 118 -20.16 -4.71 -23.24
CA PHE A 118 -19.97 -5.50 -24.46
C PHE A 118 -21.24 -6.21 -24.92
N LYS A 119 -22.10 -6.67 -23.99
CA LYS A 119 -23.41 -7.24 -24.37
C LYS A 119 -24.32 -6.20 -25.01
N THR A 120 -24.25 -4.95 -24.56
CA THR A 120 -25.02 -3.85 -25.16
C THR A 120 -24.54 -3.56 -26.59
N LEU A 121 -23.23 -3.65 -26.85
CA LEU A 121 -22.68 -3.39 -28.18
C LEU A 121 -23.15 -4.43 -29.20
N ASP A 122 -23.14 -5.72 -28.84
CA ASP A 122 -23.63 -6.80 -29.71
C ASP A 122 -25.12 -6.62 -30.03
N THR A 123 -25.93 -6.22 -29.05
CA THR A 123 -27.36 -5.91 -29.30
C THR A 123 -27.56 -4.69 -30.21
N VAL A 124 -26.71 -3.66 -30.10
CA VAL A 124 -26.77 -2.47 -30.96
C VAL A 124 -26.34 -2.80 -32.40
N ILE A 125 -25.31 -3.64 -32.56
CA ILE A 125 -24.85 -4.10 -33.88
C ILE A 125 -25.94 -4.93 -34.57
N ALA A 126 -26.59 -5.85 -33.84
CA ALA A 126 -27.70 -6.65 -34.37
C ALA A 126 -28.87 -5.76 -34.84
N GLN A 127 -29.25 -4.75 -34.05
CA GLN A 127 -30.30 -3.79 -34.43
C GLN A 127 -29.91 -2.91 -35.62
N CYS A 128 -28.65 -2.53 -35.79
CA CYS A 128 -28.20 -1.75 -36.95
C CYS A 128 -28.21 -2.57 -38.24
N HIS A 129 -27.83 -3.84 -38.17
CA HIS A 129 -27.85 -4.75 -39.31
C HIS A 129 -29.29 -5.05 -39.78
N GLU A 130 -30.22 -5.23 -38.84
CA GLU A 130 -31.65 -5.41 -39.14
C GLU A 130 -32.28 -4.17 -39.80
N ASN A 131 -31.80 -2.98 -39.44
CA ASN A 131 -32.29 -1.71 -39.98
C ASN A 131 -31.54 -1.22 -41.24
N GLY A 132 -30.58 -1.99 -41.76
CA GLY A 132 -29.81 -1.63 -42.97
C GLY A 132 -28.99 -0.33 -42.83
N LYS A 133 -28.58 0.04 -41.61
CA LYS A 133 -27.85 1.27 -41.33
C LYS A 133 -26.39 0.97 -40.99
N GLU A 134 -25.47 1.73 -41.59
CA GLU A 134 -24.05 1.69 -41.26
C GLU A 134 -23.74 2.51 -39.99
N LEU A 135 -23.00 1.91 -39.06
CA LEU A 135 -22.68 2.52 -37.77
C LEU A 135 -21.47 3.46 -37.89
N HIS A 136 -21.72 4.77 -37.90
CA HIS A 136 -20.65 5.77 -37.90
C HIS A 136 -20.16 6.01 -36.46
N SER A 137 -19.13 5.30 -36.01
CA SER A 137 -18.57 5.52 -34.67
C SER A 137 -17.54 6.65 -34.68
N ARG A 138 -17.74 7.69 -33.87
CA ARG A 138 -16.69 8.66 -33.52
C ARG A 138 -16.20 8.34 -32.10
N VAL A 139 -15.07 7.65 -32.01
CA VAL A 139 -14.50 7.22 -30.72
C VAL A 139 -13.69 8.36 -30.11
N SER A 140 -14.11 8.85 -28.95
CA SER A 140 -13.37 9.82 -28.13
C SER A 140 -13.09 9.21 -26.76
N GLY A 141 -11.88 8.71 -26.52
CA GLY A 141 -11.48 8.06 -25.27
C GLY A 141 -10.21 7.19 -25.36
N ASP A 142 -9.71 6.80 -24.18
CA ASP A 142 -8.41 6.19 -23.83
C ASP A 142 -7.81 5.15 -24.81
N LEU A 143 -6.48 5.20 -24.98
CA LEU A 143 -5.70 4.50 -26.02
C LEU A 143 -5.81 2.96 -25.95
N ARG A 144 -6.01 2.38 -24.76
CA ARG A 144 -6.12 0.92 -24.59
C ARG A 144 -7.44 0.37 -25.12
N SER A 145 -8.53 1.10 -24.92
CA SER A 145 -9.84 0.78 -25.47
C SER A 145 -9.84 0.92 -26.99
N LYS A 146 -9.10 1.90 -27.52
CA LYS A 146 -8.90 2.12 -28.96
C LYS A 146 -8.27 0.91 -29.67
N GLN A 147 -7.25 0.29 -29.10
CA GLN A 147 -6.59 -0.88 -29.72
C GLN A 147 -7.50 -2.11 -29.77
N LYS A 148 -8.29 -2.36 -28.73
CA LYS A 148 -9.24 -3.49 -28.70
C LYS A 148 -10.37 -3.31 -29.72
N ILE A 149 -10.92 -2.11 -29.83
CA ILE A 149 -11.99 -1.79 -30.79
C ILE A 149 -11.46 -1.94 -32.23
N ILE A 150 -10.27 -1.42 -32.54
CA ILE A 150 -9.66 -1.55 -33.87
C ILE A 150 -9.39 -3.03 -34.21
N LYS A 151 -8.87 -3.82 -33.27
CA LYS A 151 -8.62 -5.26 -33.47
C LYS A 151 -9.92 -6.02 -33.76
N MET A 152 -11.01 -5.66 -33.10
CA MET A 152 -12.34 -6.28 -33.30
C MET A 152 -12.96 -5.89 -34.64
N PHE A 153 -12.86 -4.63 -35.06
CA PHE A 153 -13.28 -4.20 -36.39
C PHE A 153 -12.47 -4.88 -37.50
N LYS A 154 -11.15 -5.05 -37.30
CA LYS A 154 -10.29 -5.75 -38.26
C LYS A 154 -10.69 -7.23 -38.40
N LYS A 155 -11.04 -7.88 -37.28
CA LYS A 155 -11.56 -9.27 -37.29
C LYS A 155 -12.89 -9.38 -38.05
N MET A 156 -13.80 -8.41 -37.88
CA MET A 156 -15.11 -8.41 -38.57
C MET A 156 -15.02 -8.10 -40.07
N TYR A 157 -14.12 -7.20 -40.49
CA TYR A 157 -14.01 -6.78 -41.90
C TYR A 157 -13.18 -7.74 -42.77
N TYR A 158 -12.15 -8.38 -42.21
CA TYR A 158 -11.21 -9.20 -42.97
C TYR A 158 -11.37 -10.71 -42.75
N GLY A 159 -12.26 -11.15 -41.85
CA GLY A 159 -12.65 -12.56 -41.71
C GLY A 159 -11.49 -13.55 -41.58
N THR A 160 -10.37 -13.15 -40.96
CA THR A 160 -9.20 -14.02 -40.81
C THR A 160 -9.19 -14.64 -39.42
N ASP A 161 -9.51 -15.94 -39.35
CA ASP A 161 -9.10 -16.80 -38.25
C ASP A 161 -7.59 -17.01 -38.35
N GLU A 162 -6.83 -16.30 -37.50
CA GLU A 162 -5.50 -16.77 -37.12
C GLU A 162 -5.66 -17.66 -35.88
N SER A 163 -5.96 -18.93 -36.13
CA SER A 163 -5.65 -20.06 -35.27
C SER A 163 -4.85 -21.02 -36.12
N SER A 164 -3.52 -21.02 -36.03
CA SER A 164 -2.68 -22.10 -35.47
C SER A 164 -1.33 -21.94 -36.18
N ASP A 165 -0.16 -22.28 -35.68
CA ASP A 165 0.40 -22.65 -34.39
C ASP A 165 1.93 -22.55 -34.62
N GLU A 166 2.71 -22.44 -33.55
CA GLU A 166 3.90 -23.26 -33.26
C GLU A 166 4.87 -22.53 -32.34
N GLU A 167 4.94 -23.08 -31.12
CA GLU A 167 5.97 -22.88 -30.13
C GLU A 167 7.30 -23.48 -30.60
N ASP A 168 8.37 -22.96 -29.99
CA ASP A 168 9.50 -23.71 -29.42
C ASP A 168 10.86 -23.70 -30.13
N GLY A 169 11.91 -23.61 -29.31
CA GLY A 169 13.16 -24.32 -29.56
C GLY A 169 14.37 -23.58 -30.15
N SER A 170 15.06 -22.80 -29.31
CA SER A 170 16.52 -22.83 -29.07
C SER A 170 17.60 -22.86 -30.20
N SER A 171 18.65 -22.06 -29.92
CA SER A 171 20.10 -22.29 -30.11
C SER A 171 20.85 -21.69 -31.32
N GLU A 172 21.72 -20.74 -30.96
CA GLU A 172 23.15 -20.57 -31.28
C GLU A 172 23.74 -20.49 -32.71
N SER A 173 24.65 -19.52 -32.80
CA SER A 173 25.83 -19.39 -33.68
C SER A 173 25.56 -19.08 -35.17
N GLU A 174 26.41 -18.43 -35.95
CA GLU A 174 27.57 -17.53 -35.87
C GLU A 174 27.96 -17.32 -37.36
N SER A 175 28.88 -16.39 -37.66
CA SER A 175 29.48 -16.05 -38.97
C SER A 175 28.74 -14.98 -39.79
N GLU A 176 29.17 -13.71 -39.78
CA GLU A 176 30.40 -13.12 -40.36
C GLU A 176 30.29 -12.94 -41.88
N LYS A 177 30.30 -11.68 -42.37
CA LYS A 177 31.25 -11.12 -43.36
C LYS A 177 30.91 -9.69 -43.88
N PRO A 178 31.85 -8.97 -44.54
CA PRO A 178 32.25 -7.60 -44.19
C PRO A 178 32.09 -6.59 -45.35
N LYS A 179 32.63 -5.37 -45.16
CA LYS A 179 33.29 -4.42 -46.11
C LYS A 179 33.02 -2.98 -45.64
N HIS A 180 33.94 -2.02 -45.56
CA HIS A 180 35.33 -1.92 -45.98
C HIS A 180 36.01 -0.78 -45.20
#